data_AF-A0A0R0LXW1-F1
#
_entry.id   AF-A0A0R0LXW1-F1
#
_cell.length_a   1.000
_cell.length_b   1.000
_cell.length_c   1.000
_cell.angle_alpha   90.00
_cell.angle_beta   90.00
_cell.angle_gamma   90.00
#
_symmetry.space_group_name_H-M   'P 1'
#
loop_
_entity.id
_entity.type
_entity.pdbx_description
1 polymer ?
#
loop_
_entity_poly.entity_id
_entity_poly.type
_entity_poly.pdbx_seq_one_letter_code
_entity_poly.pdbx_strand_id
1 'polypeptide(L)'
;MSEEDLLKMSRLYGKFSSISITTAGEIAIETSEFTKYDLEDLINLDQKKVIKLFQEVDLLPLHVSCNICGNQLNKLYFEKDRHPFFRCRRRACRPVQRISLYKNTIFDATKLPISQTLEILWQFSCRRSNSDTAEPLNVSSKTITSFKNFFEYHFRFLSTLIRIK
;
A
#
# COMPACT_ATOMS: atom_id res chain seq x y z
N MET A 1 10.68 -7.26 -18.54
CA MET A 1 10.33 -7.92 -17.27
C MET A 1 10.69 -9.38 -17.45
N SER A 2 11.50 -9.96 -16.56
CA SER A 2 11.90 -11.36 -16.72
C SER A 2 10.76 -12.29 -16.30
N GLU A 3 10.81 -13.53 -16.77
CA GLU A 3 9.86 -14.58 -16.39
C GLU A 3 9.96 -14.90 -14.88
N GLU A 4 11.17 -14.80 -14.31
CA GLU A 4 11.41 -14.95 -12.88
C GLU A 4 10.74 -13.85 -12.05
N ASP A 5 10.76 -12.60 -12.51
CA ASP A 5 10.06 -11.49 -11.87
C ASP A 5 8.55 -11.72 -11.83
N LEU A 6 7.98 -12.23 -12.92
CA LEU A 6 6.56 -12.54 -13.03
C LEU A 6 6.15 -13.66 -12.08
N LEU A 7 6.98 -14.69 -11.95
CA LEU A 7 6.73 -15.81 -11.05
C LEU A 7 6.76 -15.36 -9.58
N LYS A 8 7.74 -14.52 -9.21
CA LYS A 8 7.84 -13.91 -7.87
C LYS A 8 6.62 -13.05 -7.56
N MET A 9 6.22 -12.19 -8.49
CA MET A 9 5.04 -11.33 -8.35
C MET A 9 3.74 -12.14 -8.16
N SER A 10 3.56 -13.22 -8.94
CA SER A 10 2.38 -14.09 -8.83
C SER A 10 2.30 -14.79 -7.47
N ARG A 11 3.43 -15.29 -6.94
CA ARG A 11 3.50 -15.89 -5.60
C ARG A 11 3.18 -14.88 -4.50
N LEU A 12 3.76 -13.68 -4.57
CA LEU A 12 3.50 -12.60 -3.62
C LEU A 12 2.03 -12.19 -3.65
N TYR A 13 1.44 -12.06 -4.85
CA TYR A 13 0.02 -11.75 -5.03
C TYR A 13 -0.91 -12.78 -4.37
N GLY A 14 -0.64 -14.09 -4.55
CA GLY A 14 -1.40 -15.15 -3.89
C GLY A 14 -1.39 -15.04 -2.36
N LYS A 15 -0.26 -14.61 -1.78
CA LYS A 15 -0.09 -14.43 -0.33
C LYS A 15 -0.70 -13.12 0.21
N PHE A 16 -0.73 -12.05 -0.59
CA PHE A 16 -1.42 -10.80 -0.20
C PHE A 16 -2.94 -10.92 -0.36
N SER A 17 -3.42 -11.71 -1.33
CA SER A 17 -4.85 -11.95 -1.53
C SER A 17 -5.47 -12.89 -0.49
N SER A 18 -4.67 -13.59 0.33
CA SER A 18 -5.14 -14.40 1.46
C SER A 18 -5.42 -13.60 2.74
N ILE A 19 -5.39 -12.25 2.69
CA ILE A 19 -5.84 -11.40 3.79
C ILE A 19 -7.36 -11.58 3.95
N SER A 20 -7.77 -12.37 4.94
CA SER A 20 -9.17 -12.60 5.25
C SER A 20 -9.65 -11.66 6.37
N ILE A 21 -10.86 -11.12 6.21
CA ILE A 21 -11.49 -10.30 7.25
C ILE A 21 -12.55 -11.17 7.90
N THR A 22 -12.37 -11.50 9.18
CA THR A 22 -13.32 -12.36 9.89
C THR A 22 -14.55 -11.55 10.33
N THR A 23 -15.65 -12.26 10.58
CA THR A 23 -16.99 -11.71 10.86
C THR A 23 -17.08 -10.83 12.10
N ALA A 24 -16.05 -10.74 12.94
CA ALA A 24 -15.96 -9.87 14.11
C ALA A 24 -15.31 -8.49 13.82
N GLY A 25 -14.97 -8.19 12.57
CA GLY A 25 -14.24 -6.95 12.24
C GLY A 25 -12.80 -6.97 12.77
N GLU A 26 -12.29 -8.15 13.09
CA GLU A 26 -10.87 -8.41 13.30
C GLU A 26 -10.26 -8.73 11.92
N ILE A 27 -9.19 -8.02 11.57
CA ILE A 27 -8.42 -8.35 10.38
C ILE A 27 -7.51 -9.50 10.79
N ALA A 28 -7.83 -10.71 10.32
CA ALA A 28 -6.96 -11.86 10.45
C ALA A 28 -6.12 -11.97 9.18
N ILE A 29 -4.90 -11.43 9.24
CA ILE A 29 -3.93 -11.67 8.19
C ILE A 29 -3.51 -13.15 8.31
N GLU A 30 -4.18 -14.04 7.58
CA GLU A 30 -3.72 -15.43 7.40
C GLU A 30 -2.58 -15.43 6.39
N THR A 31 -1.38 -15.12 6.88
CA THR A 31 -0.12 -15.24 6.14
C THR A 31 0.64 -16.49 6.57
N SER A 32 -0.02 -17.63 6.69
CA SER A 32 0.66 -18.89 7.04
C SER A 32 1.83 -19.22 6.09
N GLU A 33 1.91 -18.54 4.94
CA GLU A 33 2.97 -18.71 3.94
C GLU A 33 3.80 -17.44 3.62
N PHE A 34 3.54 -16.27 4.22
CA PHE A 34 4.36 -15.07 3.96
C PHE A 34 5.60 -15.09 4.85
N THR A 35 6.73 -15.47 4.25
CA THR A 35 8.00 -15.62 4.94
C THR A 35 8.81 -14.32 4.90
N LYS A 36 9.85 -14.25 5.73
CA LYS A 36 10.82 -13.14 5.68
C LYS A 36 11.52 -13.04 4.31
N TYR A 37 11.73 -14.16 3.61
CA TYR A 37 12.29 -14.16 2.27
C TYR A 37 11.35 -13.51 1.24
N ASP A 38 10.05 -13.72 1.37
CA ASP A 38 9.06 -13.06 0.51
C ASP A 38 9.07 -11.54 0.71
N LEU A 39 9.24 -11.09 1.95
CA LEU A 39 9.39 -9.68 2.30
C LEU A 39 10.67 -9.08 1.71
N GLU A 40 11.80 -9.78 1.86
CA GLU A 40 13.10 -9.36 1.30
C GLU A 40 13.05 -9.28 -0.22
N ASP A 41 12.46 -10.28 -0.89
CA ASP A 41 12.23 -10.25 -2.34
C ASP A 41 11.43 -9.01 -2.74
N LEU A 42 10.36 -8.70 -2.02
CA LEU A 42 9.48 -7.57 -2.32
C LEU A 42 10.14 -6.21 -2.07
N ILE A 43 10.97 -6.08 -1.02
CA ILE A 43 11.79 -4.89 -0.76
C ILE A 43 12.83 -4.67 -1.87
N ASN A 44 13.37 -5.75 -2.43
CA ASN A 44 14.39 -5.71 -3.49
C ASN A 44 13.80 -5.51 -4.90
N LEU A 45 12.47 -5.54 -5.06
CA LEU A 45 11.83 -5.26 -6.34
C LEU A 45 11.99 -3.78 -6.74
N ASP A 46 12.01 -3.56 -8.05
CA ASP A 46 11.92 -2.21 -8.60
C ASP A 46 10.64 -1.50 -8.10
N GLN A 47 10.76 -0.23 -7.72
CA GLN A 47 9.67 0.55 -7.14
C GLN A 47 8.40 0.54 -8.00
N LYS A 48 8.52 0.52 -9.34
CA LYS A 48 7.35 0.47 -10.23
C LYS A 48 6.60 -0.85 -10.11
N LYS A 49 7.31 -1.96 -9.89
CA LYS A 49 6.71 -3.28 -9.68
C LYS A 49 5.94 -3.31 -8.36
N VAL A 50 6.54 -2.81 -7.29
CA VAL A 50 5.88 -2.74 -5.97
C VAL A 50 4.64 -1.86 -6.02
N ILE A 51 4.71 -0.71 -6.69
CA ILE A 51 3.53 0.15 -6.90
C ILE A 51 2.45 -0.57 -7.67
N LYS A 52 2.79 -1.27 -8.76
CA LYS A 52 1.82 -2.04 -9.55
C LYS A 52 1.13 -3.10 -8.70
N LEU A 53 1.90 -3.84 -7.88
CA LEU A 53 1.34 -4.81 -6.94
C LEU A 53 0.37 -4.15 -5.95
N PHE A 54 0.77 -3.03 -5.35
CA PHE A 54 -0.07 -2.31 -4.38
C PHE A 54 -1.33 -1.73 -5.00
N GLN A 55 -1.29 -1.37 -6.28
CA GLN A 55 -2.48 -0.95 -7.02
C GLN A 55 -3.41 -2.12 -7.34
N GLU A 56 -2.89 -3.32 -7.54
CA GLU A 56 -3.67 -4.54 -7.79
C GLU A 56 -4.40 -5.05 -6.53
N VAL A 57 -3.87 -4.76 -5.35
CA VAL A 57 -4.47 -5.11 -4.04
C VAL A 57 -5.16 -3.92 -3.34
N ASP A 58 -5.48 -2.86 -4.09
CA ASP A 58 -6.19 -1.65 -3.61
C ASP A 58 -5.51 -0.91 -2.44
N LEU A 59 -4.20 -1.13 -2.19
CA LEU A 59 -3.40 -0.34 -1.24
C LEU A 59 -2.99 1.02 -1.80
N LEU A 60 -2.91 1.14 -3.13
CA LEU A 60 -2.66 2.38 -3.84
C LEU A 60 -3.74 2.59 -4.92
N PRO A 61 -4.15 3.84 -5.20
CA PRO A 61 -5.17 4.09 -6.20
C PRO A 61 -4.66 3.80 -7.61
N LEU A 62 -5.46 3.09 -8.41
CA LEU A 62 -5.24 2.93 -9.87
C LEU A 62 -5.49 4.24 -10.63
N HIS A 63 -6.40 5.06 -10.13
CA HIS A 63 -6.82 6.31 -10.74
C HIS A 63 -7.26 7.31 -9.67
N VAL A 64 -7.18 8.59 -9.99
CA VAL A 64 -7.62 9.68 -9.10
C VAL A 64 -8.42 10.72 -9.88
N SER A 65 -9.39 11.34 -9.22
CA SER A 65 -10.14 12.45 -9.80
C SER A 65 -9.40 13.78 -9.58
N CYS A 66 -9.30 14.59 -10.64
CA CYS A 66 -8.79 15.95 -10.51
C CYS A 66 -9.75 16.81 -9.68
N ASN A 67 -9.26 17.40 -8.59
CA ASN A 67 -10.02 18.29 -7.71
C ASN A 67 -10.60 19.54 -8.37
N ILE A 68 -10.04 20.00 -9.50
CA ILE A 68 -10.51 21.20 -10.20
C ILE A 68 -11.56 20.86 -11.27
N CYS A 69 -11.28 19.88 -12.13
CA CYS A 69 -12.12 19.62 -13.32
C CYS A 69 -12.87 18.28 -13.28
N GLY A 70 -12.74 17.51 -12.20
CA GLY A 70 -13.37 16.20 -12.05
C GLY A 70 -12.81 15.09 -12.96
N ASN A 71 -11.91 15.41 -13.90
CA ASN A 71 -11.40 14.42 -14.84
C ASN A 71 -10.63 13.31 -14.12
N GLN A 72 -10.96 12.05 -14.45
CA GLN A 72 -10.19 10.91 -13.96
C GLN A 72 -8.81 10.86 -14.61
N LEU A 73 -7.80 10.62 -13.77
CA LEU A 73 -6.40 10.51 -14.15
C LEU A 73 -5.93 9.10 -13.84
N ASN A 74 -5.55 8.35 -14.88
CA ASN A 74 -5.06 6.97 -14.79
C ASN A 74 -3.55 6.85 -15.11
N LYS A 75 -2.96 7.88 -15.71
CA LYS A 75 -1.54 7.89 -16.08
C LYS A 75 -0.67 8.35 -14.91
N LEU A 76 0.13 7.43 -14.40
CA LEU A 76 1.16 7.69 -13.38
C LEU A 76 2.47 8.16 -14.02
N TYR A 77 3.10 9.17 -13.41
CA TYR A 77 4.38 9.72 -13.84
C TYR A 77 5.45 9.46 -12.78
N PHE A 78 6.67 9.18 -13.25
CA PHE A 78 7.86 8.97 -12.45
C PHE A 78 8.89 10.04 -12.81
N GLU A 79 9.28 10.86 -11.84
CA GLU A 79 10.35 11.85 -11.98
C GLU A 79 11.46 11.47 -10.98
N LYS A 80 12.73 11.73 -11.31
CA LYS A 80 13.85 11.49 -10.40
C LYS A 80 13.64 12.30 -9.10
N ASP A 81 13.95 11.71 -7.96
CA ASP A 81 13.89 12.33 -6.63
C ASP A 81 12.49 12.79 -6.21
N ARG A 82 11.42 12.24 -6.82
CA ARG A 82 10.03 12.58 -6.52
C ARG A 82 9.17 11.34 -6.40
N HIS A 83 8.21 11.40 -5.48
CA HIS A 83 7.17 10.39 -5.40
C HIS A 83 6.34 10.36 -6.68
N PRO A 84 5.91 9.17 -7.13
CA PRO A 84 5.06 9.04 -8.31
C PRO A 84 3.76 9.83 -8.16
N PHE A 85 3.27 10.40 -9.27
CA PHE A 85 2.12 11.31 -9.24
C PHE A 85 1.26 11.22 -10.50
N PHE A 86 0.00 11.57 -10.35
CA PHE A 86 -0.93 11.82 -11.45
C PHE A 86 -0.89 13.29 -11.85
N ARG A 87 -1.06 13.58 -13.15
CA ARG A 87 -1.00 14.95 -13.68
C ARG A 87 -2.22 15.27 -14.53
N CYS A 88 -2.95 16.33 -14.16
CA CYS A 88 -4.00 16.89 -15.01
C CYS A 88 -3.41 17.90 -15.99
N ARG A 89 -3.63 17.72 -17.29
CA ARG A 89 -3.14 18.62 -18.37
C ARG A 89 -4.24 19.48 -19.00
N ARG A 90 -5.47 19.45 -18.47
CA ARG A 90 -6.57 20.27 -19.00
C ARG A 90 -6.27 21.76 -18.81
N ARG A 91 -6.65 22.59 -19.80
CA ARG A 91 -6.41 24.04 -19.79
C ARG A 91 -7.05 24.73 -18.56
N ALA A 92 -8.22 24.25 -18.13
CA ALA A 92 -8.92 24.75 -16.94
C ALA A 92 -8.19 24.47 -15.62
N CYS A 93 -7.22 23.55 -15.60
CA CYS A 93 -6.46 23.18 -14.41
C CYS A 93 -5.09 23.85 -14.40
N ARG A 94 -5.06 25.17 -14.61
CA ARG A 94 -3.83 25.98 -14.50
C ARG A 94 -3.78 26.67 -13.12
N PRO A 95 -2.66 26.59 -12.39
CA PRO A 95 -1.45 25.83 -12.72
C PRO A 95 -1.70 24.32 -12.71
N VAL A 96 -0.92 23.59 -13.53
CA VAL A 96 -1.03 22.13 -13.73
C VAL A 96 -1.11 21.43 -12.37
N GLN A 97 -2.19 20.69 -12.15
CA GLN A 97 -2.36 19.92 -10.93
C GLN A 97 -1.54 18.64 -10.97
N ARG A 98 -0.73 18.45 -9.94
CA ARG A 98 0.01 17.21 -9.64
C ARG A 98 -0.58 16.62 -8.36
N ILE A 99 -0.98 15.36 -8.42
CA ILE A 99 -1.58 14.64 -7.28
C ILE A 99 -0.66 13.47 -6.97
N SER A 100 -0.04 13.48 -5.78
CA SER A 100 0.81 12.38 -5.33
C SER A 100 0.02 11.07 -5.32
N LEU A 101 0.63 9.98 -5.77
CA LEU A 101 0.06 8.63 -5.68
C LEU A 101 -0.25 8.24 -4.24
N TYR A 102 0.58 8.70 -3.30
CA TYR A 102 0.44 8.38 -1.89
C TYR A 102 -0.60 9.25 -1.20
N LYS A 103 -1.09 10.33 -1.81
CA LYS A 103 -2.01 11.26 -1.14
C LYS A 103 -3.23 10.53 -0.59
N ASN A 104 -3.57 10.77 0.67
CA ASN A 104 -4.68 10.11 1.37
C ASN A 104 -4.54 8.57 1.47
N THR A 105 -3.33 8.03 1.39
CA THR A 105 -3.03 6.61 1.64
C THR A 105 -2.27 6.44 2.95
N ILE A 106 -2.02 5.19 3.36
CA ILE A 106 -1.24 4.88 4.56
C ILE A 106 0.18 5.48 4.50
N PHE A 107 0.76 5.57 3.31
CA PHE A 107 2.09 6.15 3.10
C PHE A 107 2.11 7.68 3.35
N ASP A 108 1.02 8.38 3.02
CA ASP A 108 0.90 9.82 3.28
C ASP A 108 0.53 10.12 4.74
N ALA A 109 -0.25 9.25 5.38
CA ALA A 109 -0.62 9.38 6.79
C ALA A 109 0.57 9.13 7.73
N THR A 110 1.35 8.09 7.46
CA THR A 110 2.43 7.63 8.36
C THR A 110 3.79 8.21 8.01
N LYS A 111 3.94 8.75 6.79
CA LYS A 111 5.22 9.20 6.22
C LYS A 111 6.29 8.11 6.18
N LEU A 112 5.89 6.86 6.32
CA LEU A 112 6.81 5.74 6.25
C LEU A 112 7.13 5.41 4.80
N PRO A 113 8.40 5.07 4.49
CA PRO A 113 8.75 4.47 3.22
C PRO A 113 8.05 3.13 3.04
N ILE A 114 7.92 2.70 1.79
CA ILE A 114 7.29 1.43 1.42
C ILE A 114 7.95 0.25 2.15
N SER A 115 9.28 0.22 2.24
CA SER A 115 10.02 -0.85 2.92
C SER A 115 9.65 -0.98 4.40
N GLN A 116 9.61 0.13 5.15
CA GLN A 116 9.19 0.11 6.55
C GLN A 116 7.71 -0.25 6.70
N THR A 117 6.86 0.20 5.77
CA THR A 117 5.43 -0.19 5.76
C THR A 117 5.27 -1.70 5.61
N LEU A 118 6.01 -2.32 4.68
CA LEU A 118 6.00 -3.75 4.45
C LEU A 118 6.52 -4.56 5.65
N GLU A 119 7.59 -4.08 6.29
CA GLU A 119 8.12 -4.69 7.52
C GLU A 119 7.06 -4.64 8.64
N ILE A 120 6.36 -3.51 8.83
CA ILE A 120 5.29 -3.42 9.83
C ILE A 120 4.16 -4.42 9.52
N LEU A 121 3.77 -4.53 8.25
CA LEU A 121 2.75 -5.49 7.82
C LEU A 121 3.17 -6.94 8.12
N TRP A 122 4.44 -7.29 7.86
CA TRP A 122 4.99 -8.60 8.18
C TRP A 122 5.06 -8.88 9.69
N GLN A 123 5.49 -7.90 10.49
CA GLN A 123 5.57 -8.05 11.94
C GLN A 123 4.17 -8.27 12.54
N PHE A 124 3.16 -7.54 12.05
CA PHE A 124 1.76 -7.75 12.44
C PHE A 124 1.22 -9.11 12.01
N SER A 125 1.59 -9.58 10.82
CA SER A 125 1.21 -10.91 10.35
C SER A 125 1.83 -12.02 11.20
N CYS A 126 3.01 -11.78 11.77
CA CYS A 126 3.66 -12.63 12.77
C CYS A 126 3.10 -12.45 14.20
N ARG A 127 2.02 -11.67 14.39
CA ARG A 127 1.39 -11.36 15.70
C ARG A 127 2.36 -10.74 16.72
N ARG A 128 3.36 -9.99 16.26
CA ARG A 128 4.30 -9.28 17.13
C ARG A 128 3.63 -8.08 17.78
N SER A 129 4.10 -7.73 18.97
CA SER A 129 3.56 -6.57 19.69
C SER A 129 4.02 -5.26 19.03
N ASN A 130 3.32 -4.15 19.34
CA ASN A 130 3.69 -2.83 18.82
C ASN A 130 5.10 -2.40 19.26
N SER A 131 5.54 -2.78 20.47
CA SER A 131 6.89 -2.49 20.96
C SER A 131 7.94 -3.28 20.19
N ASP A 132 7.71 -4.58 19.98
CA ASP A 132 8.65 -5.46 19.25
C ASP A 132 8.77 -5.07 17.77
N THR A 133 7.73 -4.42 17.22
CA THR A 133 7.72 -3.90 15.85
C THR A 133 8.42 -2.54 15.74
N ALA A 134 8.30 -1.69 16.77
CA ALA A 134 8.82 -0.33 16.77
C ALA A 134 10.36 -0.27 16.86
N GLU A 135 10.95 -1.11 17.71
CA GLU A 135 12.38 -1.11 18.04
C GLU A 135 13.28 -1.42 16.82
N PRO A 136 13.05 -2.48 16.02
CA PRO A 136 13.90 -2.80 14.86
C PRO A 136 13.79 -1.76 13.74
N LEU A 137 12.64 -1.08 13.66
CA LEU A 137 12.34 -0.11 12.63
C LEU A 137 12.78 1.31 12.98
N ASN A 138 13.22 1.54 14.22
CA ASN A 138 13.53 2.87 14.76
C ASN A 138 12.40 3.88 14.54
N VAL A 139 11.15 3.43 14.78
CA VAL A 139 9.94 4.27 14.67
C VAL A 139 9.24 4.31 16.02
N SER A 140 8.51 5.38 16.31
CA SER A 140 7.81 5.50 17.59
C SER A 140 6.65 4.49 17.69
N SER A 141 6.38 3.97 18.90
CA SER A 141 5.20 3.13 19.13
C SER A 141 3.89 3.85 18.77
N LYS A 142 3.86 5.19 18.84
CA LYS A 142 2.74 6.02 18.37
C LYS A 142 2.56 5.93 16.86
N THR A 143 3.65 5.89 16.09
CA THR A 143 3.63 5.69 14.63
C THR A 143 3.08 4.31 14.30
N ILE A 144 3.55 3.25 14.98
CA ILE A 144 3.04 1.89 14.80
C ILE A 144 1.54 1.79 15.16
N THR A 145 1.12 2.43 16.25
CA THR A 145 -0.28 2.49 16.65
C THR A 145 -1.14 3.25 15.65
N SER A 146 -0.64 4.37 15.13
CA SER A 146 -1.33 5.15 14.10
C SER A 146 -1.46 4.36 12.78
N PHE A 147 -0.41 3.64 12.40
CA PHE A 147 -0.41 2.72 11.27
C PHE A 147 -1.47 1.64 11.47
N LYS A 148 -1.46 0.96 12.62
CA LYS A 148 -2.42 -0.10 12.97
C LYS A 148 -3.86 0.41 12.91
N ASN A 149 -4.16 1.54 13.55
CA ASN A 149 -5.50 2.13 13.54
C ASN A 149 -5.97 2.51 12.12
N PHE A 150 -5.07 3.07 11.30
CA PHE A 150 -5.38 3.42 9.92
C PHE A 150 -5.62 2.18 9.06
N PHE A 151 -4.77 1.16 9.22
CA PHE A 151 -4.88 -0.12 8.54
C PHE A 151 -6.18 -0.83 8.91
N GLU A 152 -6.51 -0.91 10.21
CA GLU A 152 -7.76 -1.48 10.72
C GLU A 152 -9.00 -0.74 10.21
N TYR A 153 -8.97 0.59 10.19
CA TYR A 153 -10.09 1.41 9.73
C TYR A 153 -10.35 1.27 8.22
N HIS A 154 -9.30 1.30 7.38
CA HIS A 154 -9.46 1.22 5.93
C HIS A 154 -9.80 -0.19 5.44
N PHE A 155 -9.27 -1.25 6.05
CA PHE A 155 -9.64 -2.61 5.68
C PHE A 155 -11.04 -3.01 6.18
N ARG A 156 -11.51 -2.50 7.33
CA ARG A 156 -12.94 -2.59 7.70
C ARG A 156 -13.87 -1.95 6.66
N PHE A 157 -13.39 -0.92 5.96
CA PHE A 157 -14.16 -0.27 4.89
C PHE A 157 -14.21 -1.12 3.61
N LEU A 158 -13.11 -1.79 3.26
CA LEU A 158 -13.06 -2.73 2.14
C LEU A 158 -13.98 -3.95 2.34
N SER A 159 -14.05 -4.54 3.55
CA SER A 159 -15.01 -5.62 3.83
C SER A 159 -16.47 -5.17 3.78
N THR A 160 -16.74 -3.90 4.09
CA THR A 160 -18.10 -3.34 4.02
C THR A 160 -18.52 -3.08 2.57
N LEU A 161 -17.61 -2.66 1.70
CA LEU A 161 -17.85 -2.48 0.26
C LEU A 161 -17.99 -3.82 -0.50
N ILE A 162 -17.27 -4.87 -0.08
CA ILE A 162 -17.39 -6.21 -0.67
C ILE A 162 -18.71 -6.90 -0.28
N ARG A 163 -19.34 -6.49 0.84
CA ARG A 163 -20.70 -6.94 1.21
C ARG A 163 -21.84 -6.26 0.44
N ILE A 164 -21.53 -5.29 -0.44
CA ILE A 164 -22.51 -4.64 -1.30
C ILE A 164 -22.10 -4.86 -2.77
N LYS A 165 -22.19 -6.11 -3.22
CA LYS A 165 -22.49 -6.49 -4.60
C LYS A 165 -23.27 -7.80 -4.60
#